data_AF-A0AAW5SMD6-F1
#
_entry.id   AF-A0AAW5SMD6-F1
#
_cell.length_a   1.000
_cell.length_b   1.000
_cell.length_c   1.000
_cell.angle_alpha   90.00
_cell.angle_beta   90.00
_cell.angle_gamma   90.00
#
_symmetry.space_group_name_H-M   'P 1'
#
loop_
_entity.id
_entity.type
_entity.pdbx_description
1 polymer ?
#
loop_
_entity_poly.entity_id
_entity_poly.type
_entity_poly.pdbx_seq_one_letter_code
_entity_poly.pdbx_strand_id
1 'polypeptide(L)'
;MTESVLDELGYYLLAGAGGDGPATLMDEARRGEELGFGTAFISERWNVKEASSLVGAACAVTSRMQIATAATNHNTRHPLITGSWATTMHRLSGGRFTLGIGRGVAAMYAAFGIPSVTTAQMEDFANVMRRLWQGEVIFNHDGPIGKYQVLFLDPDFREDIRLAVVAFGPQTLALGGRAFDDVILHTYFTPETLQRAVKTVKDAAEKAGRDPSAVRVWSCFATVGDHLPEELRLKKTVARLATYLQGYGDLLVKTNGWDPAVLQRFRDDKVVQSIPGGIDHKASAEQIEHIATLIPDEWLEPSATGSAQQCVERIRKEFDYGADALIMHGATPDELEPIVAAYRASA
;
A
#
# COMPACT_ATOMS: atom_id res chain seq x y z
N MET A 1 16.29 0.32 23.19
CA MET A 1 16.15 -0.22 21.83
C MET A 1 15.73 -1.66 21.97
N THR A 2 14.51 -1.99 21.59
CA THR A 2 13.97 -3.35 21.62
C THR A 2 14.71 -4.22 20.59
N GLU A 3 15.17 -5.41 20.98
CA GLU A 3 16.04 -6.25 20.15
C GLU A 3 15.32 -7.01 19.01
N SER A 4 14.00 -7.24 19.08
CA SER A 4 13.28 -7.97 18.04
C SER A 4 12.56 -7.05 17.05
N VAL A 5 13.00 -7.13 15.79
CA VAL A 5 12.31 -6.56 14.63
C VAL A 5 11.05 -7.40 14.36
N LEU A 6 9.94 -6.72 14.08
CA LEU A 6 8.65 -7.30 13.73
C LEU A 6 8.54 -7.31 12.20
N ASP A 7 9.28 -8.22 11.55
CA ASP A 7 9.39 -8.31 10.08
C ASP A 7 8.05 -8.53 9.39
N GLU A 8 7.09 -9.12 10.10
CA GLU A 8 5.74 -9.38 9.66
C GLU A 8 4.80 -8.18 9.78
N LEU A 9 5.23 -7.09 10.43
CA LEU A 9 4.43 -5.88 10.63
C LEU A 9 5.03 -4.67 9.90
N GLY A 10 4.15 -3.91 9.26
CA GLY A 10 4.48 -2.63 8.66
C GLY A 10 3.39 -1.58 8.82
N TYR A 11 3.67 -0.37 8.36
CA TYR A 11 2.76 0.77 8.41
C TYR A 11 3.06 1.75 7.27
N TYR A 12 2.15 2.68 6.99
CA TYR A 12 2.40 3.74 6.01
C TYR A 12 2.97 4.99 6.67
N LEU A 13 4.03 5.53 6.08
CA LEU A 13 4.47 6.90 6.34
C LEU A 13 3.45 7.87 5.74
N LEU A 14 2.83 8.65 6.61
CA LEU A 14 1.70 9.51 6.27
C LEU A 14 2.18 10.80 5.61
N ALA A 15 3.40 11.25 5.93
CA ALA A 15 4.05 12.43 5.36
C ALA A 15 3.22 13.71 5.49
N GLY A 16 2.93 14.10 6.74
CA GLY A 16 2.21 15.34 7.03
C GLY A 16 0.70 15.28 6.81
N ALA A 17 0.11 14.09 6.78
CA ALA A 17 -1.35 13.94 6.84
C ALA A 17 -1.86 14.51 8.18
N GLY A 18 -2.31 15.76 8.17
CA GLY A 18 -2.66 16.49 9.40
C GLY A 18 -2.37 17.99 9.33
N GLY A 19 -1.48 18.43 8.43
CA GLY A 19 -1.20 19.86 8.20
C GLY A 19 0.26 20.27 8.44
N ASP A 20 1.06 19.42 9.08
CA ASP A 20 2.45 19.74 9.48
C ASP A 20 3.48 19.61 8.34
N GLY A 21 3.04 19.15 7.18
CA GLY A 21 3.87 19.03 5.98
C GLY A 21 4.76 17.78 5.94
N PRO A 22 5.45 17.52 4.81
CA PRO A 22 6.14 16.26 4.58
C PRO A 22 7.38 16.01 5.47
N ALA A 23 7.88 17.04 6.17
CA ALA A 23 9.06 16.92 7.03
C ALA A 23 8.85 15.95 8.21
N THR A 24 7.60 15.80 8.70
CA THR A 24 7.27 14.89 9.79
C THR A 24 7.50 13.42 9.45
N LEU A 25 7.60 13.08 8.16
CA LEU A 25 7.91 11.72 7.71
C LEU A 25 9.21 11.18 8.32
N MET A 26 10.21 12.03 8.54
CA MET A 26 11.48 11.58 9.13
C MET A 26 11.30 11.13 10.58
N ASP A 27 10.48 11.84 11.34
CA ASP A 27 10.18 11.49 12.73
C ASP A 27 9.27 10.25 12.79
N GLU A 28 8.28 10.15 11.90
CA GLU A 28 7.50 8.92 11.71
C GLU A 28 8.41 7.72 11.39
N ALA A 29 9.39 7.88 10.50
CA ALA A 29 10.29 6.78 10.12
C ALA A 29 11.19 6.33 11.27
N ARG A 30 11.79 7.26 12.03
CA ARG A 30 12.57 6.93 13.23
C ARG A 30 11.72 6.22 14.26
N ARG A 31 10.54 6.76 14.54
CA ARG A 31 9.64 6.22 15.56
C ARG A 31 9.14 4.82 15.20
N GLY A 32 8.81 4.59 13.93
CA GLY A 32 8.44 3.25 13.45
C GLY A 32 9.56 2.22 13.65
N GLU A 33 10.80 2.59 13.32
CA GLU A 33 11.97 1.73 13.55
C GLU A 33 12.25 1.49 15.04
N GLU A 34 12.04 2.49 15.91
CA GLU A 34 12.18 2.36 17.37
C GLU A 34 11.14 1.42 17.99
N LEU A 35 9.89 1.47 17.50
CA LEU A 35 8.83 0.53 17.88
C LEU A 35 9.10 -0.88 17.33
N GLY A 36 10.00 -0.98 16.34
CA GLY A 36 10.50 -2.21 15.75
C GLY A 36 9.66 -2.73 14.60
N PHE A 37 8.93 -1.87 13.88
CA PHE A 37 8.29 -2.25 12.62
C PHE A 37 9.33 -2.77 11.62
N GLY A 38 8.98 -3.84 10.91
CA GLY A 38 9.83 -4.43 9.88
C GLY A 38 9.84 -3.62 8.59
N THR A 39 8.70 -3.02 8.20
CA THR A 39 8.57 -2.29 6.92
C THR A 39 7.77 -1.01 7.05
N ALA A 40 8.28 0.09 6.48
CA ALA A 40 7.54 1.33 6.26
C ALA A 40 7.19 1.49 4.78
N PHE A 41 5.92 1.82 4.50
CA PHE A 41 5.38 1.98 3.16
C PHE A 41 5.17 3.46 2.82
N ILE A 42 5.47 3.84 1.58
CA ILE A 42 5.28 5.19 1.05
C ILE A 42 4.35 5.14 -0.16
N SER A 43 3.26 5.90 -0.11
CA SER A 43 2.34 6.11 -1.23
C SER A 43 2.70 7.40 -1.98
N GLU A 44 2.76 7.37 -3.31
CA GLU A 44 2.98 8.57 -4.11
C GLU A 44 1.69 9.40 -4.26
N ARG A 45 1.79 10.72 -4.05
CA ARG A 45 0.75 11.70 -4.41
C ARG A 45 1.39 12.98 -4.93
N TRP A 46 0.79 13.58 -5.95
CA TRP A 46 1.37 14.69 -6.72
C TRP A 46 1.24 16.07 -6.07
N ASN A 47 0.70 16.14 -4.86
CA ASN A 47 0.69 17.36 -4.07
C ASN A 47 2.04 17.55 -3.36
N VAL A 48 2.32 16.74 -2.34
CA VAL A 48 3.50 16.87 -1.46
C VAL A 48 4.09 15.51 -1.06
N LYS A 49 3.70 14.43 -1.75
CA LYS A 49 4.19 13.06 -1.51
C LYS A 49 4.87 12.48 -2.75
N GLU A 50 5.86 13.19 -3.29
CA GLU A 50 6.73 12.66 -4.34
C GLU A 50 7.58 11.52 -3.77
N ALA A 51 7.48 10.32 -4.34
CA ALA A 51 7.96 9.11 -3.69
C ALA A 51 9.50 9.06 -3.57
N SER A 52 10.25 9.55 -4.56
CA SER A 52 11.72 9.47 -4.53
C SER A 52 12.31 10.25 -3.38
N SER A 53 11.84 11.48 -3.21
CA SER A 53 12.28 12.39 -2.15
C SER A 53 11.96 11.83 -0.76
N LEU A 54 10.75 11.29 -0.57
CA LEU A 54 10.32 10.72 0.71
C LEU A 54 11.04 9.41 1.04
N VAL A 55 11.27 8.53 0.06
CA VAL A 55 12.05 7.29 0.27
C VAL A 55 13.48 7.64 0.66
N GLY A 56 14.13 8.58 -0.04
CA GLY A 56 15.47 9.04 0.31
C GLY A 56 15.55 9.58 1.74
N ALA A 57 14.57 10.39 2.15
CA ALA A 57 14.48 10.92 3.51
C ALA A 57 14.31 9.81 4.56
N ALA A 58 13.41 8.84 4.33
CA ALA A 58 13.21 7.71 5.24
C ALA A 58 14.47 6.84 5.35
N CYS A 59 15.12 6.52 4.23
CA CYS A 59 16.37 5.75 4.21
C CYS A 59 17.50 6.45 4.97
N ALA A 60 17.58 7.78 4.91
CA ALA A 60 18.62 8.56 5.57
C ALA A 60 18.49 8.59 7.10
N VAL A 61 17.30 8.34 7.64
CA VAL A 61 17.03 8.40 9.10
C VAL A 61 16.73 7.03 9.73
N THR A 62 16.80 5.96 8.95
CA THR A 62 16.57 4.57 9.39
C THR A 62 17.76 3.69 9.03
N SER A 63 17.96 2.61 9.79
CA SER A 63 19.14 1.75 9.68
C SER A 63 18.84 0.27 9.46
N ARG A 64 17.64 -0.19 9.83
CA ARG A 64 17.23 -1.61 9.82
C ARG A 64 15.90 -1.84 9.12
N MET A 65 14.93 -0.95 9.34
CA MET A 65 13.57 -1.05 8.80
C MET A 65 13.60 -1.05 7.26
N GLN A 66 12.84 -1.95 6.64
CA GLN A 66 12.65 -1.98 5.19
C GLN A 66 11.82 -0.77 4.75
N ILE A 67 12.14 -0.21 3.58
CA ILE A 67 11.39 0.90 3.00
C ILE A 67 10.81 0.45 1.66
N ALA A 68 9.49 0.53 1.50
CA ALA A 68 8.80 0.12 0.30
C ALA A 68 7.92 1.24 -0.24
N THR A 69 7.79 1.35 -1.57
CA THR A 69 6.67 2.11 -2.14
C THR A 69 5.45 1.22 -2.26
N ALA A 70 4.27 1.68 -1.84
CA ALA A 70 3.00 0.96 -2.03
C ALA A 70 1.85 1.97 -2.26
N ALA A 71 1.80 2.65 -3.39
CA ALA A 71 2.66 2.46 -4.53
C ALA A 71 3.10 3.79 -5.16
N THR A 72 4.18 3.72 -5.91
CA THR A 72 4.45 4.63 -7.02
C THR A 72 3.86 4.05 -8.31
N ASN A 73 4.31 4.48 -9.47
CA ASN A 73 3.86 3.99 -10.76
C ASN A 73 5.05 3.84 -11.73
N HIS A 74 4.82 3.13 -12.83
CA HIS A 74 5.85 2.89 -13.85
C HIS A 74 5.71 3.79 -15.09
N ASN A 75 4.57 4.50 -15.25
CA ASN A 75 4.17 5.15 -16.50
C ASN A 75 4.30 6.68 -16.49
N THR A 76 4.61 7.31 -15.35
CA THR A 76 4.75 8.78 -15.26
C THR A 76 6.21 9.23 -15.30
N ARG A 77 7.15 8.29 -15.33
CA ARG A 77 8.59 8.52 -15.46
C ARG A 77 9.15 7.58 -16.53
N HIS A 78 10.23 8.00 -17.18
CA HIS A 78 10.95 7.10 -18.09
C HIS A 78 11.45 5.86 -17.32
N PRO A 79 11.39 4.63 -17.87
CA PRO A 79 11.74 3.41 -17.13
C PRO A 79 13.16 3.44 -16.55
N LEU A 80 14.13 4.05 -17.25
CA LEU A 80 15.50 4.23 -16.72
C LEU A 80 15.58 5.16 -15.50
N ILE A 81 14.69 6.16 -15.39
CA ILE A 81 14.63 7.02 -14.20
C ILE A 81 14.10 6.22 -13.01
N THR A 82 13.06 5.40 -13.21
CA THR A 82 12.54 4.54 -12.15
C THR A 82 13.54 3.44 -11.75
N GLY A 83 14.21 2.82 -12.73
CA GLY A 83 15.22 1.79 -12.48
C GLY A 83 16.48 2.32 -11.78
N SER A 84 16.97 3.49 -12.17
CA SER A 84 18.10 4.15 -11.49
C SER A 84 17.73 4.65 -10.10
N TRP A 85 16.52 5.19 -9.91
CA TRP A 85 16.00 5.53 -8.58
C TRP A 85 16.00 4.32 -7.65
N ALA A 86 15.45 3.19 -8.10
CA ALA A 86 15.42 1.97 -7.30
C ALA A 86 16.83 1.47 -6.93
N THR A 87 17.76 1.48 -7.89
CA THR A 87 19.16 1.11 -7.63
C THR A 87 19.83 2.05 -6.61
N THR A 88 19.58 3.36 -6.76
CA THR A 88 20.09 4.39 -5.84
C THR A 88 19.58 4.12 -4.44
N MET A 89 18.28 3.86 -4.26
CA MET A 89 17.70 3.60 -2.94
C MET A 89 18.10 2.25 -2.36
N HIS A 90 18.25 1.21 -3.20
CA HIS A 90 18.76 -0.09 -2.79
C HIS A 90 20.17 0.05 -2.20
N ARG A 91 21.09 0.68 -2.92
CA ARG A 91 22.46 0.90 -2.43
C ARG A 91 22.52 1.86 -1.24
N LEU A 92 21.78 2.98 -1.29
CA LEU A 92 21.74 3.97 -0.20
C LEU A 92 21.25 3.37 1.12
N SER A 93 20.27 2.45 1.04
CA SER A 93 19.69 1.81 2.22
C SER A 93 20.45 0.56 2.68
N GLY A 94 21.46 0.09 1.94
CA GLY A 94 22.12 -1.18 2.23
C GLY A 94 21.25 -2.41 1.93
N GLY A 95 20.43 -2.33 0.88
CA GLY A 95 19.59 -3.43 0.40
C GLY A 95 18.16 -3.45 0.93
N ARG A 96 17.73 -2.42 1.67
CA ARG A 96 16.42 -2.39 2.38
C ARG A 96 15.26 -1.86 1.53
N PHE A 97 15.49 -1.47 0.28
CA PHE A 97 14.48 -0.85 -0.57
C PHE A 97 13.72 -1.85 -1.42
N THR A 98 12.38 -1.72 -1.43
CA THR A 98 11.47 -2.44 -2.32
C THR A 98 10.72 -1.45 -3.22
N LEU A 99 10.83 -1.61 -4.55
CA LEU A 99 10.10 -0.80 -5.51
C LEU A 99 8.70 -1.38 -5.74
N GLY A 100 7.68 -0.80 -5.10
CA GLY A 100 6.30 -1.18 -5.35
C GLY A 100 5.51 -0.22 -6.22
N ILE A 101 4.83 -0.79 -7.22
CA ILE A 101 4.05 -0.07 -8.22
C ILE A 101 2.56 -0.39 -8.14
N GLY A 102 1.75 0.50 -8.71
CA GLY A 102 0.31 0.33 -8.80
C GLY A 102 -0.23 0.88 -10.12
N ARG A 103 -1.49 0.56 -10.41
CA ARG A 103 -2.17 1.02 -11.63
C ARG A 103 -2.51 2.50 -11.65
N GLY A 104 -2.58 3.12 -10.47
CA GLY A 104 -3.20 4.43 -10.29
C GLY A 104 -4.73 4.37 -10.40
N VAL A 105 -5.36 5.54 -10.30
CA VAL A 105 -6.82 5.71 -10.41
C VAL A 105 -7.15 6.16 -11.81
N ALA A 106 -7.79 5.30 -12.60
CA ALA A 106 -8.02 5.53 -14.04
C ALA A 106 -8.72 6.86 -14.35
N ALA A 107 -9.73 7.24 -13.56
CA ALA A 107 -10.44 8.51 -13.73
C ALA A 107 -9.52 9.73 -13.52
N MET A 108 -8.63 9.67 -12.51
CA MET A 108 -7.65 10.73 -12.25
C MET A 108 -6.59 10.79 -13.34
N TYR A 109 -6.10 9.64 -13.80
CA TYR A 109 -5.15 9.57 -14.91
C TYR A 109 -5.76 10.15 -16.19
N ALA A 110 -7.00 9.78 -16.53
CA ALA A 110 -7.72 10.36 -17.66
C ALA A 110 -7.87 11.88 -17.53
N ALA A 111 -8.21 12.40 -16.35
CA ALA A 111 -8.31 13.84 -16.10
C ALA A 111 -6.97 14.58 -16.26
N PHE A 112 -5.84 13.91 -16.05
CA PHE A 112 -4.49 14.45 -16.25
C PHE A 112 -3.90 14.16 -17.64
N GLY A 113 -4.64 13.52 -18.53
CA GLY A 113 -4.16 13.14 -19.86
C GLY A 113 -3.17 11.96 -19.86
N ILE A 114 -3.16 11.14 -18.80
CA ILE A 114 -2.28 9.98 -18.65
C ILE A 114 -3.05 8.73 -19.09
N PRO A 115 -2.46 7.89 -19.98
CA PRO A 115 -3.07 6.63 -20.36
C PRO A 115 -3.28 5.67 -19.19
N SER A 116 -4.35 4.87 -19.26
CA SER A 116 -4.59 3.81 -18.29
C SER A 116 -3.52 2.72 -18.35
N VAL A 117 -3.20 2.15 -17.19
CA VAL A 117 -2.18 1.11 -17.03
C VAL A 117 -2.76 -0.30 -17.18
N THR A 118 -2.12 -1.12 -18.00
CA THR A 118 -2.47 -2.53 -18.22
C THR A 118 -1.63 -3.49 -17.36
N THR A 119 -2.11 -4.73 -17.15
CA THR A 119 -1.29 -5.80 -16.52
C THR A 119 -0.03 -6.06 -17.32
N ALA A 120 -0.14 -6.09 -18.65
CA ALA A 120 0.97 -6.37 -19.56
C ALA A 120 2.10 -5.34 -19.40
N GLN A 121 1.76 -4.05 -19.22
CA GLN A 121 2.75 -3.00 -18.94
C GLN A 121 3.49 -3.22 -17.62
N MET A 122 2.78 -3.55 -16.53
CA MET A 122 3.43 -3.79 -15.24
C MET A 122 4.30 -5.06 -15.25
N GLU A 123 3.88 -6.10 -15.97
CA GLU A 123 4.64 -7.34 -16.15
C GLU A 123 5.91 -7.11 -16.97
N ASP A 124 5.78 -6.42 -18.10
CA ASP A 124 6.90 -6.04 -18.95
C ASP A 124 7.87 -5.11 -18.21
N PHE A 125 7.37 -4.14 -17.45
CA PHE A 125 8.19 -3.30 -16.57
C PHE A 125 9.00 -4.14 -15.58
N ALA A 126 8.36 -5.08 -14.87
CA ALA A 126 9.05 -5.94 -13.89
C ALA A 126 10.17 -6.76 -14.55
N ASN A 127 9.92 -7.33 -15.72
CA ASN A 127 10.91 -8.09 -16.48
C ASN A 127 12.07 -7.22 -16.95
N VAL A 128 11.79 -6.01 -17.46
CA VAL A 128 12.82 -5.05 -17.88
C VAL A 128 13.67 -4.62 -16.69
N MET A 129 13.06 -4.30 -15.53
CA MET A 129 13.80 -3.89 -14.33
C MET A 129 14.76 -4.99 -13.84
N ARG A 130 14.29 -6.24 -13.74
CA ARG A 130 15.14 -7.37 -13.31
C ARG A 130 16.37 -7.55 -14.21
N ARG A 131 16.22 -7.36 -15.52
CA ARG A 131 17.33 -7.43 -16.48
C ARG A 131 18.32 -6.28 -16.31
N LEU A 132 17.81 -5.05 -16.21
CA LEU A 132 18.63 -3.86 -16.03
C LEU A 132 19.42 -3.88 -14.72
N TRP A 133 18.83 -4.39 -13.63
CA TRP A 133 19.50 -4.52 -12.33
C TRP A 133 20.54 -5.65 -12.27
N GLN A 134 20.58 -6.53 -13.28
CA GLN A 134 21.62 -7.53 -13.47
C GLN A 134 22.68 -7.10 -14.51
N GLY A 135 22.68 -5.81 -14.88
CA GLY A 135 23.66 -5.18 -15.74
C GLY A 135 23.46 -5.41 -17.24
N GLU A 136 22.27 -5.86 -17.65
CA GLU A 136 21.98 -6.12 -19.05
C GLU A 136 21.77 -4.83 -19.86
N VAL A 137 22.28 -4.81 -21.11
CA VAL A 137 21.93 -3.82 -22.12
C VAL A 137 20.81 -4.39 -22.99
N ILE A 138 19.65 -3.73 -23.00
CA ILE A 138 18.49 -4.16 -23.79
C ILE A 138 18.41 -3.30 -25.05
N PHE A 139 18.70 -3.90 -26.21
CA PHE A 139 18.55 -3.26 -27.52
C PHE A 139 17.15 -3.48 -28.10
N ASN A 140 16.62 -2.46 -28.79
CA ASN A 140 15.39 -2.52 -29.58
C ASN A 140 14.19 -3.13 -28.83
N HIS A 141 14.01 -2.74 -27.58
CA HIS A 141 12.84 -3.14 -26.81
C HIS A 141 11.57 -2.63 -27.51
N ASP A 142 10.65 -3.53 -27.84
CA ASP A 142 9.32 -3.24 -28.40
C ASP A 142 8.30 -4.05 -27.59
N GLY A 143 7.81 -3.45 -26.51
CA GLY A 143 6.98 -4.11 -25.52
C GLY A 143 5.87 -3.21 -24.98
N PRO A 144 5.00 -3.75 -24.12
CA PRO A 144 3.93 -3.00 -23.47
C PRO A 144 4.35 -1.66 -22.84
N ILE A 145 5.54 -1.55 -22.23
CA ILE A 145 6.00 -0.28 -21.62
C ILE A 145 6.44 0.77 -22.64
N GLY A 146 6.65 0.39 -23.90
CA GLY A 146 7.01 1.31 -24.98
C GLY A 146 8.03 0.73 -25.95
N LYS A 147 8.53 1.60 -26.82
CA LYS A 147 9.59 1.27 -27.80
C LYS A 147 10.85 2.05 -27.47
N TYR A 148 11.94 1.34 -27.22
CA TYR A 148 13.22 1.94 -26.83
C TYR A 148 14.36 1.32 -27.64
N GLN A 149 15.20 2.15 -28.24
CA GLN A 149 16.37 1.67 -29.00
C GLN A 149 17.41 1.03 -28.08
N VAL A 150 17.63 1.62 -26.90
CA VAL A 150 18.53 1.10 -25.87
C VAL A 150 17.96 1.41 -24.49
N LEU A 151 17.92 0.40 -23.62
CA LEU A 151 17.74 0.55 -22.17
C LEU A 151 18.96 -0.05 -21.48
N PHE A 152 19.61 0.75 -20.64
CA PHE A 152 20.81 0.35 -19.91
C PHE A 152 20.98 1.22 -18.67
N LEU A 153 21.45 0.62 -17.57
CA LEU A 153 21.81 1.34 -16.35
C LEU A 153 23.33 1.34 -16.16
N ASP A 154 23.91 0.18 -15.86
CA ASP A 154 25.33 0.01 -15.55
C ASP A 154 25.69 -1.49 -15.67
N PRO A 155 26.81 -1.89 -16.27
CA PRO A 155 27.09 -3.30 -16.58
C PRO A 155 27.54 -4.12 -15.36
N ASP A 156 27.96 -3.43 -14.29
CA ASP A 156 28.46 -4.04 -13.06
C ASP A 156 27.33 -4.26 -12.04
N PHE A 157 26.10 -3.84 -12.35
CA PHE A 157 24.95 -4.09 -11.49
C PHE A 157 24.66 -5.59 -11.34
N ARG A 158 24.56 -6.03 -10.09
CA ARG A 158 24.14 -7.39 -9.67
C ARG A 158 23.21 -7.24 -8.47
N GLU A 159 22.14 -6.48 -8.69
CA GLU A 159 21.22 -6.06 -7.63
C GLU A 159 19.95 -6.92 -7.64
N ASP A 160 19.62 -7.49 -6.48
CA ASP A 160 18.37 -8.23 -6.27
C ASP A 160 17.34 -7.33 -5.60
N ILE A 161 16.89 -6.30 -6.34
CA ILE A 161 15.91 -5.33 -5.84
C ILE A 161 14.51 -5.94 -5.89
N ARG A 162 13.84 -5.98 -4.74
CA ARG A 162 12.47 -6.50 -4.64
C ARG A 162 11.48 -5.61 -5.36
N LEU A 163 10.53 -6.23 -6.03
CA LEU A 163 9.40 -5.59 -6.70
C LEU A 163 8.10 -5.91 -5.98
N ALA A 164 7.30 -4.88 -5.70
CA ALA A 164 5.98 -5.03 -5.14
C ALA A 164 4.87 -4.55 -6.08
N VAL A 165 3.66 -5.07 -5.92
CA VAL A 165 2.48 -4.59 -6.63
C VAL A 165 1.31 -4.39 -5.66
N VAL A 166 0.67 -3.23 -5.75
CA VAL A 166 -0.63 -3.02 -5.10
C VAL A 166 -1.69 -3.69 -5.96
N ALA A 167 -2.32 -4.72 -5.41
CA ALA A 167 -3.24 -5.59 -6.13
C ALA A 167 -4.65 -5.53 -5.55
N PHE A 168 -5.63 -5.51 -6.45
CA PHE A 168 -7.03 -5.38 -6.09
C PHE A 168 -7.86 -6.50 -6.75
N GLY A 169 -8.01 -6.44 -8.08
CA GLY A 169 -8.78 -7.42 -8.84
C GLY A 169 -7.99 -8.69 -9.21
N PRO A 170 -8.68 -9.78 -9.59
CA PRO A 170 -8.09 -11.11 -9.87
C PRO A 170 -6.90 -11.08 -10.85
N GLN A 171 -6.96 -10.26 -11.89
CA GLN A 171 -5.87 -10.17 -12.88
C GLN A 171 -4.59 -9.55 -12.30
N THR A 172 -4.72 -8.60 -11.37
CA THR A 172 -3.56 -7.96 -10.72
C THR A 172 -3.02 -8.83 -9.59
N LEU A 173 -3.90 -9.56 -8.89
CA LEU A 173 -3.50 -10.59 -7.92
C LEU A 173 -2.70 -11.71 -8.59
N ALA A 174 -3.21 -12.24 -9.70
CA ALA A 174 -2.49 -13.24 -10.49
C ALA A 174 -1.17 -12.68 -11.08
N LEU A 175 -1.09 -11.38 -11.34
CA LEU A 175 0.16 -10.72 -11.77
C LEU A 175 1.17 -10.69 -10.63
N GLY A 176 0.72 -10.33 -9.43
CA GLY A 176 1.54 -10.37 -8.24
C GLY A 176 2.21 -11.73 -8.03
N GLY A 177 1.42 -12.80 -8.08
CA GLY A 177 1.92 -14.18 -7.95
C GLY A 177 2.97 -14.57 -8.99
N ARG A 178 2.80 -14.18 -10.25
CA ARG A 178 3.71 -14.63 -11.33
C ARG A 178 4.95 -13.76 -11.54
N ALA A 179 4.92 -12.47 -11.17
CA ALA A 179 5.99 -11.53 -11.55
C ALA A 179 6.58 -10.67 -10.42
N PHE A 180 5.90 -10.56 -9.27
CA PHE A 180 6.31 -9.69 -8.15
C PHE A 180 6.74 -10.50 -6.92
N ASP A 181 7.49 -9.87 -6.03
CA ASP A 181 7.98 -10.47 -4.78
C ASP A 181 7.07 -10.14 -3.60
N ASP A 182 6.37 -9.01 -3.66
CA ASP A 182 5.40 -8.56 -2.66
C ASP A 182 4.07 -8.16 -3.31
N VAL A 183 2.96 -8.53 -2.70
CA VAL A 183 1.60 -8.15 -3.10
C VAL A 183 0.93 -7.42 -1.95
N ILE A 184 0.63 -6.13 -2.15
CA ILE A 184 -0.03 -5.29 -1.15
C ILE A 184 -1.52 -5.25 -1.45
N LEU A 185 -2.31 -5.74 -0.50
CA LEU A 185 -3.77 -5.75 -0.59
C LEU A 185 -4.38 -4.43 -0.09
N HIS A 186 -5.65 -4.24 -0.40
CA HIS A 186 -6.38 -3.04 -0.04
C HIS A 186 -6.91 -3.09 1.40
N THR A 187 -6.98 -1.91 2.06
CA THR A 187 -7.31 -1.69 3.47
C THR A 187 -8.61 -2.32 3.98
N TYR A 188 -9.59 -2.53 3.08
CA TYR A 188 -10.94 -2.95 3.45
C TYR A 188 -11.32 -4.27 2.76
N PHE A 189 -10.40 -5.22 2.67
CA PHE A 189 -10.75 -6.57 2.23
C PHE A 189 -11.33 -7.38 3.38
N THR A 190 -12.52 -7.95 3.17
CA THR A 190 -13.12 -8.87 4.15
C THR A 190 -12.24 -10.11 4.35
N PRO A 191 -12.39 -10.84 5.47
CA PRO A 191 -11.73 -12.13 5.67
C PRO A 191 -11.79 -13.08 4.47
N GLU A 192 -12.99 -13.26 3.89
CA GLU A 192 -13.19 -14.13 2.74
C GLU A 192 -12.46 -13.59 1.50
N THR A 193 -12.40 -12.27 1.36
CA THR A 193 -11.73 -11.59 0.26
C THR A 193 -10.22 -11.74 0.38
N LEU A 194 -9.66 -11.61 1.58
CA LEU A 194 -8.26 -11.89 1.86
C LEU A 194 -7.90 -13.34 1.51
N GLN A 195 -8.66 -14.32 1.99
CA GLN A 195 -8.43 -15.74 1.68
C GLN A 195 -8.44 -16.00 0.16
N ARG A 196 -9.42 -15.44 -0.56
CA ARG A 196 -9.48 -15.52 -2.04
C ARG A 196 -8.27 -14.85 -2.70
N ALA A 197 -7.84 -13.70 -2.20
CA ALA A 197 -6.72 -12.94 -2.73
C ALA A 197 -5.40 -13.70 -2.55
N VAL A 198 -5.13 -14.18 -1.33
CA VAL A 198 -3.96 -15.03 -1.01
C VAL A 198 -3.96 -16.24 -1.94
N LYS A 199 -5.06 -16.99 -2.01
CA LYS A 199 -5.14 -18.17 -2.88
C LYS A 199 -4.83 -17.81 -4.34
N THR A 200 -5.40 -16.73 -4.86
CA THR A 200 -5.17 -16.29 -6.25
C THR A 200 -3.70 -15.97 -6.50
N VAL A 201 -3.03 -15.30 -5.57
CA VAL A 201 -1.60 -14.97 -5.67
C VAL A 201 -0.76 -16.23 -5.64
N LYS A 202 -0.96 -17.11 -4.65
CA LYS A 202 -0.17 -18.32 -4.45
C LYS A 202 -0.35 -19.30 -5.62
N ASP A 203 -1.59 -19.57 -6.04
CA ASP A 203 -1.88 -20.40 -7.23
C ASP A 203 -1.20 -19.86 -8.50
N ALA A 204 -1.14 -18.53 -8.66
CA ALA A 204 -0.53 -17.92 -9.83
C ALA A 204 1.01 -18.01 -9.79
N ALA A 205 1.62 -17.97 -8.61
CA ALA A 205 3.04 -18.26 -8.43
C ALA A 205 3.36 -19.70 -8.83
N GLU A 206 2.60 -20.69 -8.33
CA GLU A 206 2.77 -22.10 -8.68
C GLU A 206 2.66 -22.34 -10.19
N LYS A 207 1.62 -21.79 -10.83
CA LYS A 207 1.40 -21.92 -12.28
C LYS A 207 2.51 -21.29 -13.11
N ALA A 208 3.18 -20.28 -12.57
CA ALA A 208 4.33 -19.64 -13.19
C ALA A 208 5.66 -20.37 -12.90
N GLY A 209 5.64 -21.50 -12.17
CA GLY A 209 6.83 -22.25 -11.78
C GLY A 209 7.65 -21.58 -10.68
N ARG A 210 7.06 -20.65 -9.92
CA ARG A 210 7.69 -19.97 -8.78
C ARG A 210 7.29 -20.64 -7.48
N ASP A 211 8.16 -20.55 -6.48
CA ASP A 211 7.82 -20.88 -5.11
C ASP A 211 6.76 -19.89 -4.58
N PRO A 212 5.56 -20.34 -4.18
CA PRO A 212 4.53 -19.45 -3.65
C PRO A 212 4.92 -18.77 -2.34
N SER A 213 5.80 -19.37 -1.56
CA SER A 213 6.31 -18.78 -0.32
C SER A 213 7.25 -17.60 -0.58
N ALA A 214 7.85 -17.52 -1.77
CA ALA A 214 8.70 -16.39 -2.17
C ALA A 214 7.90 -15.12 -2.51
N VAL A 215 6.57 -15.24 -2.68
CA VAL A 215 5.68 -14.11 -2.94
C VAL A 215 4.94 -13.74 -1.66
N ARG A 216 5.35 -12.65 -1.01
CA ARG A 216 4.76 -12.19 0.26
C ARG A 216 3.45 -11.43 0.00
N VAL A 217 2.37 -11.84 0.64
CA VAL A 217 1.07 -11.17 0.60
C VAL A 217 0.89 -10.35 1.88
N TRP A 218 0.82 -9.03 1.70
CA TRP A 218 0.56 -8.08 2.76
C TRP A 218 -0.93 -7.79 2.86
N SER A 219 -1.55 -8.21 3.95
CA SER A 219 -2.87 -7.68 4.30
C SER A 219 -2.73 -6.26 4.84
N CYS A 220 -3.65 -5.38 4.47
CA CYS A 220 -3.64 -3.99 4.90
C CYS A 220 -4.99 -3.72 5.57
N PHE A 221 -4.99 -3.10 6.74
CA PHE A 221 -6.22 -2.80 7.49
C PHE A 221 -6.08 -1.48 8.24
N ALA A 222 -7.18 -0.75 8.34
CA ALA A 222 -7.23 0.42 9.20
C ALA A 222 -7.06 -0.04 10.65
N THR A 223 -6.09 0.53 11.37
CA THR A 223 -5.81 0.18 12.77
C THR A 223 -6.10 1.40 13.65
N VAL A 224 -7.12 1.29 14.51
CA VAL A 224 -7.70 2.43 15.23
C VAL A 224 -8.10 2.02 16.65
N GLY A 225 -7.23 2.28 17.62
CA GLY A 225 -7.48 1.93 19.03
C GLY A 225 -8.38 2.92 19.77
N ASP A 226 -9.02 2.46 20.85
CA ASP A 226 -9.92 3.24 21.72
C ASP A 226 -9.22 4.33 22.54
N HIS A 227 -7.87 4.31 22.59
CA HIS A 227 -7.09 5.40 23.18
C HIS A 227 -7.16 6.69 22.36
N LEU A 228 -7.61 6.62 21.10
CA LEU A 228 -7.79 7.78 20.25
C LEU A 228 -9.15 8.46 20.51
N PRO A 229 -9.22 9.81 20.42
CA PRO A 229 -10.49 10.52 20.49
C PRO A 229 -11.50 10.02 19.45
N GLU A 230 -12.79 9.99 19.81
CA GLU A 230 -13.86 9.47 18.95
C GLU A 230 -13.90 10.10 17.55
N GLU A 231 -13.78 11.42 17.46
CA GLU A 231 -13.72 12.14 16.18
C GLU A 231 -12.58 11.61 15.28
N LEU A 232 -11.42 11.38 15.88
CA LEU A 232 -10.26 10.85 15.16
C LEU A 232 -10.47 9.38 14.76
N ARG A 233 -11.15 8.59 15.60
CA ARG A 233 -11.53 7.21 15.27
C ARG A 233 -12.44 7.18 14.05
N LEU A 234 -13.53 7.97 14.05
CA LEU A 234 -14.45 8.09 12.92
C LEU A 234 -13.76 8.57 11.64
N LYS A 235 -12.84 9.53 11.75
CA LYS A 235 -12.04 10.00 10.62
C LYS A 235 -11.14 8.90 10.03
N LYS A 236 -10.54 8.06 10.88
CA LYS A 236 -9.62 6.99 10.44
C LYS A 236 -10.35 5.73 9.96
N THR A 237 -11.61 5.53 10.34
CA THR A 237 -12.47 4.42 9.91
C THR A 237 -13.48 4.87 8.84
N VAL A 238 -14.58 5.51 9.23
CA VAL A 238 -15.72 5.87 8.37
C VAL A 238 -15.29 6.78 7.23
N ALA A 239 -14.64 7.91 7.54
CA ALA A 239 -14.28 8.91 6.52
C ALA A 239 -13.28 8.35 5.50
N ARG A 240 -12.40 7.45 5.95
CA ARG A 240 -11.43 6.77 5.09
C ARG A 240 -12.10 5.78 4.13
N LEU A 241 -12.97 4.90 4.64
CA LEU A 241 -13.75 4.02 3.78
C LEU A 241 -14.58 4.83 2.77
N ALA A 242 -15.26 5.88 3.24
CA ALA A 242 -16.05 6.77 2.40
C ALA A 242 -15.22 7.41 1.28
N THR A 243 -13.98 7.80 1.55
CA THR A 243 -13.05 8.33 0.53
C THR A 243 -12.73 7.28 -0.55
N TYR A 244 -12.57 6.02 -0.18
CA TYR A 244 -12.38 4.93 -1.15
C TYR A 244 -13.64 4.66 -1.97
N LEU A 245 -14.83 4.75 -1.34
CA LEU A 245 -16.11 4.62 -2.03
C LEU A 245 -16.35 5.75 -3.06
N GLN A 246 -15.88 6.98 -2.78
CA GLN A 246 -15.88 8.08 -3.76
C GLN A 246 -14.96 7.79 -4.96
N GLY A 247 -13.74 7.30 -4.71
CA GLY A 247 -12.72 7.16 -5.76
C GLY A 247 -12.91 5.93 -6.66
N TYR A 248 -13.17 4.76 -6.06
CA TYR A 248 -13.23 3.48 -6.76
C TYR A 248 -14.21 2.49 -6.09
N GLY A 249 -15.32 3.00 -5.55
CA GLY A 249 -16.30 2.22 -4.80
C GLY A 249 -16.84 0.99 -5.53
N ASP A 250 -17.09 1.05 -6.84
CA ASP A 250 -17.60 -0.11 -7.60
C ASP A 250 -16.63 -1.30 -7.54
N LEU A 251 -15.33 -1.02 -7.60
CA LEU A 251 -14.29 -2.05 -7.52
C LEU A 251 -14.24 -2.64 -6.11
N LEU A 252 -14.31 -1.81 -5.07
CA LEU A 252 -14.29 -2.25 -3.68
C LEU A 252 -15.51 -3.11 -3.34
N VAL A 253 -16.71 -2.62 -3.65
CA VAL A 253 -17.98 -3.33 -3.44
C VAL A 253 -17.99 -4.66 -4.16
N LYS A 254 -17.64 -4.68 -5.46
CA LYS A 254 -17.60 -5.92 -6.24
C LYS A 254 -16.60 -6.94 -5.68
N THR A 255 -15.44 -6.48 -5.23
CA THR A 255 -14.37 -7.37 -4.76
C THR A 255 -14.72 -8.03 -3.43
N ASN A 256 -15.37 -7.29 -2.54
CA ASN A 256 -15.86 -7.78 -1.26
C ASN A 256 -17.21 -8.53 -1.35
N GLY A 257 -17.92 -8.43 -2.48
CA GLY A 257 -19.27 -9.00 -2.60
C GLY A 257 -20.31 -8.22 -1.79
N TRP A 258 -20.07 -6.93 -1.56
CA TRP A 258 -21.00 -6.06 -0.85
C TRP A 258 -22.21 -5.65 -1.72
N ASP A 259 -23.29 -5.21 -1.07
CA ASP A 259 -24.50 -4.76 -1.76
C ASP A 259 -24.26 -3.44 -2.54
N PRO A 260 -24.35 -3.42 -3.88
CA PRO A 260 -24.18 -2.20 -4.66
C PRO A 260 -25.25 -1.13 -4.39
N ALA A 261 -26.42 -1.49 -3.86
CA ALA A 261 -27.45 -0.51 -3.52
C ALA A 261 -27.01 0.41 -2.36
N VAL A 262 -26.16 -0.07 -1.44
CA VAL A 262 -25.57 0.76 -0.38
C VAL A 262 -24.67 1.84 -0.99
N LEU A 263 -23.80 1.47 -1.92
CA LEU A 263 -22.92 2.43 -2.60
C LEU A 263 -23.71 3.45 -3.41
N GLN A 264 -24.81 3.03 -4.04
CA GLN A 264 -25.68 3.96 -4.77
C GLN A 264 -26.31 4.99 -3.81
N ARG A 265 -26.86 4.56 -2.66
CA ARG A 265 -27.38 5.47 -1.64
C ARG A 265 -26.31 6.42 -1.11
N PHE A 266 -25.10 5.93 -0.86
CA PHE A 266 -23.96 6.75 -0.45
C PHE A 266 -23.63 7.84 -1.49
N ARG A 267 -23.64 7.51 -2.79
CA ARG A 267 -23.34 8.47 -3.87
C ARG A 267 -24.46 9.49 -4.10
N ASP A 268 -25.71 9.08 -3.90
CA ASP A 268 -26.89 9.94 -4.07
C ASP A 268 -27.14 10.87 -2.88
N ASP A 269 -26.46 10.65 -1.76
CA ASP A 269 -26.59 11.45 -0.56
C ASP A 269 -26.04 12.88 -0.74
N LYS A 270 -26.83 13.87 -0.33
CA LYS A 270 -26.52 15.30 -0.52
C LYS A 270 -25.32 15.75 0.31
N VAL A 271 -25.10 15.17 1.50
CA VAL A 271 -23.94 15.49 2.34
C VAL A 271 -22.68 14.98 1.67
N VAL A 272 -22.69 13.75 1.17
CA VAL A 272 -21.56 13.16 0.43
C VAL A 272 -21.20 14.01 -0.80
N GLN A 273 -22.19 14.43 -1.59
CA GLN A 273 -21.98 15.27 -2.78
C GLN A 273 -21.47 16.68 -2.46
N SER A 274 -21.71 17.18 -1.26
CA SER A 274 -21.29 18.53 -0.84
C SER A 274 -19.79 18.66 -0.57
N ILE A 275 -19.07 17.54 -0.42
CA ILE A 275 -17.68 17.53 0.05
C ILE A 275 -16.73 17.68 -1.16
N PRO A 276 -15.90 18.74 -1.22
CA PRO A 276 -15.13 19.10 -2.42
C PRO A 276 -13.83 18.29 -2.61
N GLY A 277 -13.70 17.13 -1.97
CA GLY A 277 -12.50 16.30 -2.02
C GLY A 277 -12.63 15.02 -1.21
N GLY A 278 -11.50 14.38 -0.91
CA GLY A 278 -11.49 13.17 -0.07
C GLY A 278 -12.12 13.44 1.29
N ILE A 279 -13.12 12.62 1.65
CA ILE A 279 -13.92 12.78 2.87
C ILE A 279 -13.03 12.75 4.12
N ASP A 280 -12.00 11.91 4.15
CA ASP A 280 -11.02 11.83 5.25
C ASP A 280 -10.15 13.08 5.41
N HIS A 281 -10.12 13.97 4.40
CA HIS A 281 -9.38 15.23 4.43
C HIS A 281 -10.28 16.47 4.57
N LYS A 282 -11.53 16.41 4.12
CA LYS A 282 -12.37 17.59 3.91
C LYS A 282 -13.68 17.60 4.68
N ALA A 283 -14.17 16.46 5.14
CA ALA A 283 -15.42 16.41 5.88
C ALA A 283 -15.26 16.98 7.29
N SER A 284 -16.28 17.69 7.78
CA SER A 284 -16.41 18.03 9.20
C SER A 284 -16.82 16.81 10.03
N ALA A 285 -16.69 16.88 11.36
CA ALA A 285 -17.16 15.83 12.27
C ALA A 285 -18.64 15.49 12.04
N GLU A 286 -19.51 16.50 11.96
CA GLU A 286 -20.96 16.33 11.70
C GLU A 286 -21.23 15.62 10.35
N GLN A 287 -20.45 15.94 9.31
CA GLN A 287 -20.58 15.26 8.02
C GLN A 287 -20.15 13.79 8.11
N ILE A 288 -19.11 13.49 8.89
CA ILE A 288 -18.63 12.11 9.09
C ILE A 288 -19.66 11.30 9.88
N GLU A 289 -20.27 11.89 10.91
CA GLU A 289 -21.35 11.26 11.68
C GLU A 289 -22.56 10.94 10.79
N HIS A 290 -22.96 11.85 9.90
CA HIS A 290 -24.00 11.58 8.90
C HIS A 290 -23.60 10.43 7.98
N ILE A 291 -22.38 10.45 7.45
CA ILE A 291 -21.86 9.41 6.56
C ILE A 291 -21.82 8.04 7.24
N ALA A 292 -21.55 7.98 8.54
CA ALA A 292 -21.57 6.74 9.30
C ALA A 292 -22.95 6.05 9.23
N THR A 293 -24.04 6.81 9.14
CA THR A 293 -25.41 6.25 9.00
C THR A 293 -25.67 5.62 7.63
N LEU A 294 -24.84 5.92 6.62
CA LEU A 294 -24.98 5.42 5.25
C LEU A 294 -24.20 4.13 5.01
N ILE A 295 -23.23 3.83 5.88
CA ILE A 295 -22.29 2.72 5.73
C ILE A 295 -22.66 1.63 6.75
N PRO A 296 -22.97 0.40 6.31
CA PRO A 296 -23.23 -0.71 7.22
C PRO A 296 -22.00 -1.05 8.07
N ASP A 297 -22.20 -1.40 9.34
CA ASP A 297 -21.12 -1.73 10.27
C ASP A 297 -20.24 -2.87 9.75
N GLU A 298 -20.82 -3.83 9.03
CA GLU A 298 -20.07 -4.96 8.46
C GLU A 298 -19.07 -4.55 7.37
N TRP A 299 -19.17 -3.34 6.79
CA TRP A 299 -18.15 -2.82 5.88
C TRP A 299 -16.92 -2.26 6.61
N LEU A 300 -17.04 -1.99 7.92
CA LEU A 300 -15.96 -1.53 8.78
C LEU A 300 -15.25 -2.69 9.52
N GLU A 301 -15.88 -3.88 9.61
CA GLU A 301 -15.31 -5.11 10.19
C GLU A 301 -13.89 -5.46 9.71
N PRO A 302 -13.50 -5.20 8.45
CA PRO A 302 -12.12 -5.40 8.01
C PRO A 302 -11.05 -4.56 8.75
N SER A 303 -11.45 -3.62 9.61
CA SER A 303 -10.54 -2.80 10.41
C SER A 303 -10.19 -3.46 11.76
N ALA A 304 -9.01 -3.16 12.30
CA ALA A 304 -8.67 -3.45 13.69
C ALA A 304 -9.09 -2.26 14.57
N THR A 305 -10.15 -2.43 15.36
CA THR A 305 -10.72 -1.41 16.24
C THR A 305 -10.93 -1.92 17.67
N GLY A 306 -11.14 -1.00 18.60
CA GLY A 306 -11.39 -1.31 20.01
C GLY A 306 -10.15 -1.13 20.88
N SER A 307 -10.07 -1.86 21.99
CA SER A 307 -8.89 -1.88 22.85
C SER A 307 -7.63 -2.37 22.10
N ALA A 308 -6.45 -2.07 22.64
CA ALA A 308 -5.20 -2.56 22.08
C ALA A 308 -5.17 -4.09 21.92
N GLN A 309 -5.75 -4.82 22.89
CA GLN A 309 -5.83 -6.28 22.83
C GLN A 309 -6.77 -6.78 21.72
N GLN A 310 -7.93 -6.15 21.55
CA GLN A 310 -8.86 -6.49 20.46
C GLN A 310 -8.23 -6.22 19.08
N CYS A 311 -7.47 -5.12 18.95
CA CYS A 311 -6.70 -4.85 17.74
C CYS A 311 -5.66 -5.97 17.49
N VAL A 312 -4.93 -6.42 18.51
CA VAL A 312 -3.96 -7.53 18.40
C VAL A 312 -4.63 -8.84 18.00
N GLU A 313 -5.77 -9.18 18.59
CA GLU A 313 -6.54 -10.37 18.23
C GLU A 313 -6.96 -10.33 16.75
N ARG A 314 -7.45 -9.18 16.29
CA ARG A 314 -7.82 -8.97 14.89
C ARG A 314 -6.62 -9.10 13.94
N ILE A 315 -5.47 -8.52 14.31
CA ILE A 315 -4.21 -8.61 13.56
C ILE A 315 -3.76 -10.07 13.43
N ARG A 316 -3.74 -10.82 14.53
CA ARG A 316 -3.30 -12.22 14.52
C ARG A 316 -4.18 -13.09 13.63
N LYS A 317 -5.49 -12.83 13.62
CA LYS A 317 -6.46 -13.59 12.82
C LYS A 317 -6.22 -13.49 11.31
N GLU A 318 -5.56 -12.44 10.82
CA GLU A 318 -5.23 -12.30 9.39
C GLU A 318 -4.21 -13.35 8.92
N PHE A 319 -3.31 -13.79 9.81
CA PHE A 319 -2.40 -14.88 9.50
C PHE A 319 -3.16 -16.21 9.30
N ASP A 320 -4.22 -16.45 10.07
CA ASP A 320 -5.10 -17.62 9.89
C ASP A 320 -5.85 -17.57 8.54
N TYR A 321 -6.01 -16.38 7.96
CA TYR A 321 -6.56 -16.17 6.63
C TYR A 321 -5.52 -16.29 5.51
N GLY A 322 -4.25 -16.51 5.86
CA GLY A 322 -3.15 -16.79 4.94
C GLY A 322 -2.34 -15.56 4.53
N ALA A 323 -2.50 -14.41 5.17
CA ALA A 323 -1.57 -13.29 4.98
C ALA A 323 -0.16 -13.68 5.47
N ASP A 324 0.88 -13.26 4.75
CA ASP A 324 2.26 -13.48 5.17
C ASP A 324 2.77 -12.35 6.08
N ALA A 325 2.20 -11.15 5.91
CA ALA A 325 2.54 -9.95 6.66
C ALA A 325 1.36 -8.96 6.69
N LEU A 326 1.45 -7.95 7.55
CA LEU A 326 0.36 -7.03 7.87
C LEU A 326 0.80 -5.58 7.81
N ILE A 327 -0.08 -4.71 7.31
CA ILE A 327 0.08 -3.26 7.30
C ILE A 327 -0.96 -2.63 8.22
N MET A 328 -0.49 -2.05 9.33
CA MET A 328 -1.28 -1.24 10.24
C MET A 328 -1.47 0.15 9.61
N HIS A 329 -2.57 0.33 8.89
CA HIS A 329 -2.73 1.47 8.00
C HIS A 329 -3.39 2.68 8.65
N GLY A 330 -2.88 3.85 8.26
CA GLY A 330 -3.57 5.11 8.44
C GLY A 330 -3.56 5.66 9.86
N ALA A 331 -2.60 5.21 10.66
CA ALA A 331 -2.21 5.72 11.95
C ALA A 331 -0.70 6.02 11.96
N THR A 332 -0.27 7.01 12.74
CA THR A 332 1.15 7.31 12.97
C THR A 332 1.76 6.24 13.88
N PRO A 333 3.10 6.10 13.92
CA PRO A 333 3.76 5.23 14.88
C PRO A 333 3.33 5.45 16.33
N ASP A 334 3.20 6.70 16.76
CA ASP A 334 2.77 7.03 18.14
C ASP A 334 1.33 6.59 18.42
N GLU A 335 0.44 6.72 17.44
CA GLU A 335 -0.93 6.22 17.55
C GLU A 335 -0.98 4.67 17.58
N LEU A 336 0.01 4.00 16.98
CA LEU A 336 0.12 2.54 16.94
C LEU A 336 0.85 1.94 18.16
N GLU A 337 1.60 2.75 18.91
CA GLU A 337 2.45 2.29 20.03
C GLU A 337 1.69 1.41 21.05
N PRO A 338 0.48 1.78 21.54
CA PRO A 338 -0.23 0.92 22.51
C PRO A 338 -0.56 -0.48 21.96
N ILE A 339 -0.83 -0.57 20.66
CA ILE A 339 -1.19 -1.82 19.98
C ILE A 339 0.06 -2.65 19.73
N VAL A 340 1.16 -2.03 19.30
CA VAL A 340 2.46 -2.70 19.13
C VAL A 340 2.98 -3.22 20.48
N ALA A 341 2.83 -2.44 21.55
CA ALA A 341 3.19 -2.88 22.90
C ALA A 341 2.37 -4.11 23.34
N ALA A 342 1.05 -4.10 23.11
CA ALA A 342 0.19 -5.24 23.38
C ALA A 342 0.54 -6.47 22.53
N TYR A 343 0.87 -6.27 21.24
CA TYR A 343 1.29 -7.33 20.33
C TYR A 343 2.54 -8.05 20.85
N ARG A 344 3.54 -7.28 21.31
CA ARG A 344 4.77 -7.81 21.91
C ARG A 344 4.56 -8.50 23.24
N ALA A 345 3.69 -7.97 24.10
CA ALA A 345 3.39 -8.58 25.40
C ALA A 345 2.67 -9.93 25.27
N SER A 346 2.02 -10.17 24.14
CA SER A 346 1.26 -11.38 23.85
C SER A 346 2.06 -12.42 23.05
N ALA A 347 3.33 -12.14 22.72
CA ALA A 347 4.17 -12.94 21.81
C ALA A 347 4.87 -14.10 22.51
#